data_AF-A0AA37HBE3-F1
#
_entry.id   AF-A0AA37HBE3-F1
#
_cell.length_a   1.000
_cell.length_b   1.000
_cell.length_c   1.000
_cell.angle_alpha   90.00
_cell.angle_beta   90.00
_cell.angle_gamma   90.00
#
_symmetry.space_group_name_H-M   'P 1'
#
loop_
_entity.id
_entity.type
_entity.pdbx_description
1 polymer ?
#
loop_
_entity_poly.entity_id
_entity_poly.type
_entity_poly.pdbx_seq_one_letter_code
_entity_poly.pdbx_strand_id
1 'polypeptide(L)'
;MQGHFAFEALEALGPVVGFTAWCSAEISAKAYASGNPLPWLRKRIADALSKIGGVEFIAVLEEEWSSAKGTYRLHLHGILGIDGSKRRLLAKVRKALRRAMGSWNGEARKHQIRFSHDLDCGWASYCTKRTWLALPGIRRLFASAPMHSSFRLSFDGPVMTMTNGVRELAKELHQEARRAVQEARKRPIAVELPQTTPEAAAPVSESLDAPARATRFRSRPTKMPMTPLPIPIVTIVGTPIITISEIWKASIGNSLPTTSRSSWPMPARAPRPVLAVQVMPIATGDRLPADARSRGPPGSSWSRHA
;
A
#
# COMPACT_ATOMS: atom_id res chain seq x y z
N MET A 1 -4.85 8.62 2.89
CA MET A 1 -4.27 8.10 4.15
C MET A 1 -5.38 7.88 5.19
N GLN A 2 -6.40 7.08 4.88
CA GLN A 2 -7.54 6.80 5.78
C GLN A 2 -7.89 5.31 5.87
N GLY A 3 -7.50 4.50 4.88
CA GLY A 3 -7.89 3.09 4.84
C GLY A 3 -7.31 2.27 6.00
N HIS A 4 -6.04 2.50 6.38
CA HIS A 4 -5.43 1.78 7.51
C HIS A 4 -6.17 2.02 8.82
N PHE A 5 -6.37 3.30 9.21
CA PHE A 5 -7.11 3.64 10.43
C PHE A 5 -8.56 3.18 10.40
N ALA A 6 -9.20 3.12 9.22
CA ALA A 6 -10.54 2.54 9.11
C ALA A 6 -10.52 1.06 9.47
N PHE A 7 -9.54 0.30 8.99
CA PHE A 7 -9.43 -1.13 9.28
C PHE A 7 -9.17 -1.36 10.77
N GLU A 8 -8.22 -0.63 11.35
CA GLU A 8 -7.94 -0.68 12.79
C GLU A 8 -9.19 -0.32 13.62
N ALA A 9 -9.93 0.71 13.22
CA ALA A 9 -11.18 1.09 13.87
C ALA A 9 -12.20 -0.05 13.84
N LEU A 10 -12.37 -0.73 12.70
CA LEU A 10 -13.32 -1.83 12.60
C LEU A 10 -12.88 -3.06 13.39
N GLU A 11 -11.58 -3.38 13.43
CA GLU A 11 -11.02 -4.45 14.25
C GLU A 11 -11.15 -4.16 15.76
N ALA A 12 -11.04 -2.89 16.16
CA ALA A 12 -11.23 -2.48 17.55
C ALA A 12 -12.68 -2.69 18.05
N LEU A 13 -13.66 -2.73 17.14
CA LEU A 13 -15.06 -3.02 17.48
C LEU A 13 -15.34 -4.51 17.66
N GLY A 14 -14.42 -5.40 17.26
CA GLY A 14 -14.53 -6.84 17.46
C GLY A 14 -14.08 -7.67 16.26
N PRO A 15 -14.47 -8.95 16.21
CA PRO A 15 -14.13 -9.85 15.10
C PRO A 15 -14.61 -9.31 13.76
N VAL A 16 -13.78 -9.52 12.74
CA VAL A 16 -14.01 -9.04 11.38
C VAL A 16 -13.96 -10.17 10.36
N VAL A 17 -14.61 -9.98 9.22
CA VAL A 17 -14.49 -10.88 8.07
C VAL A 17 -14.32 -10.09 6.78
N GLY A 18 -13.39 -10.54 5.93
CA GLY A 18 -13.17 -9.97 4.61
C GLY A 18 -14.32 -10.35 3.69
N PHE A 19 -14.64 -9.49 2.74
CA PHE A 19 -15.59 -9.85 1.68
C PHE A 19 -15.18 -9.33 0.30
N THR A 20 -15.62 -10.08 -0.70
CA THR A 20 -15.73 -9.58 -2.07
C THR A 20 -17.15 -9.79 -2.56
N ALA A 21 -17.76 -8.74 -3.11
CA ALA A 21 -19.14 -8.76 -3.57
C ALA A 21 -19.25 -8.18 -4.98
N TRP A 22 -19.73 -8.97 -5.94
CA TRP A 22 -19.91 -8.54 -7.32
C TRP A 22 -21.36 -8.10 -7.59
N CYS A 23 -21.51 -6.96 -8.27
CA CYS A 23 -22.80 -6.49 -8.75
C CYS A 23 -23.33 -7.38 -9.89
N SER A 24 -24.65 -7.53 -9.99
CA SER A 24 -25.28 -7.93 -11.25
C SER A 24 -25.12 -6.83 -12.30
N ALA A 25 -25.27 -7.19 -13.58
CA ALA A 25 -25.22 -6.23 -14.68
C ALA A 25 -26.25 -5.09 -14.50
N GLU A 26 -27.47 -5.43 -14.06
CA GLU A 26 -28.53 -4.46 -13.78
C GLU A 26 -28.13 -3.46 -12.67
N ILE A 27 -27.54 -3.95 -11.58
CA ILE A 27 -27.11 -3.10 -10.47
C ILE A 27 -25.89 -2.26 -10.85
N SER A 28 -24.95 -2.79 -11.64
CA SER A 28 -23.86 -1.99 -12.19
C SER A 28 -24.39 -0.87 -13.08
N ALA A 29 -25.31 -1.17 -14.01
CA ALA A 29 -25.90 -0.16 -14.89
C ALA A 29 -26.61 0.96 -14.09
N LYS A 30 -27.41 0.59 -13.08
CA LYS A 30 -28.08 1.56 -12.19
C LYS A 30 -27.10 2.39 -11.37
N ALA A 31 -26.01 1.78 -10.92
CA ALA A 31 -24.98 2.49 -10.17
C ALA A 31 -24.23 3.51 -11.06
N TYR A 32 -23.87 3.14 -12.30
CA TYR A 32 -23.29 4.09 -13.26
C TYR A 32 -24.26 5.23 -13.60
N ALA A 33 -25.53 4.91 -13.86
CA ALA A 33 -26.56 5.91 -14.16
C ALA A 33 -26.79 6.91 -13.02
N SER A 34 -26.38 6.60 -11.79
CA SER A 34 -26.45 7.52 -10.65
C SER A 34 -25.39 8.65 -10.69
N GLY A 35 -24.41 8.57 -11.60
CA GLY A 35 -23.25 9.47 -11.69
C GLY A 35 -22.18 9.24 -10.62
N ASN A 36 -22.57 8.75 -9.43
CA ASN A 36 -21.66 8.44 -8.33
C ASN A 36 -21.95 7.03 -7.79
N PRO A 37 -21.38 5.96 -8.39
CA PRO A 37 -21.74 4.58 -8.08
C PRO A 37 -21.57 4.20 -6.60
N LEU A 38 -20.49 4.64 -5.96
CA LEU A 38 -20.17 4.21 -4.60
C LEU A 38 -21.17 4.73 -3.55
N PRO A 39 -21.50 6.03 -3.46
CA PRO A 39 -22.56 6.49 -2.56
C PRO A 39 -23.89 5.75 -2.74
N TRP A 40 -24.28 5.47 -3.98
CA TRP A 40 -25.50 4.74 -4.30
C TRP A 40 -25.45 3.28 -3.80
N LEU A 41 -24.35 2.58 -4.08
CA LEU A 41 -24.12 1.21 -3.60
C LEU A 41 -24.03 1.15 -2.07
N ARG A 42 -23.35 2.11 -1.44
CA ARG A 42 -23.23 2.21 0.03
C ARG A 42 -24.62 2.26 0.67
N LYS A 43 -25.51 3.11 0.16
CA LYS A 43 -26.90 3.22 0.67
C LYS A 43 -27.62 1.87 0.59
N ARG A 44 -27.58 1.22 -0.58
CA ARG A 44 -28.21 -0.10 -0.77
C ARG A 44 -27.69 -1.18 0.17
N ILE A 45 -26.38 -1.19 0.42
CA ILE A 45 -25.74 -2.15 1.32
C ILE A 45 -26.15 -1.86 2.76
N ALA A 46 -26.10 -0.60 3.19
CA ALA A 46 -26.55 -0.20 4.52
C ALA A 46 -28.03 -0.58 4.75
N ASP A 47 -28.91 -0.30 3.79
CA ASP A 47 -30.34 -0.65 3.86
C ASP A 47 -30.59 -2.17 3.89
N ALA A 48 -29.69 -2.97 3.29
CA ALA A 48 -29.78 -4.41 3.32
C ALA A 48 -29.27 -5.01 4.64
N LEU A 49 -28.18 -4.44 5.19
CA LEU A 49 -27.55 -4.89 6.43
C LEU A 49 -28.31 -4.40 7.68
N SER A 50 -29.00 -3.25 7.62
CA SER A 50 -29.84 -2.77 8.73
C SER A 50 -30.92 -3.77 9.12
N LYS A 51 -31.48 -4.50 8.14
CA LYS A 51 -32.52 -5.52 8.33
C LYS A 51 -32.07 -6.75 9.13
N ILE A 52 -30.77 -6.91 9.37
CA ILE A 52 -30.21 -8.02 10.14
C ILE A 52 -29.55 -7.56 11.44
N GLY A 53 -29.82 -6.32 11.87
CA GLY A 53 -29.29 -5.72 13.10
C GLY A 53 -28.28 -4.60 12.88
N GLY A 54 -27.99 -4.23 11.63
CA GLY A 54 -26.90 -3.31 11.31
C GLY A 54 -25.55 -4.02 11.36
N VAL A 55 -24.66 -3.66 10.45
CA VAL A 55 -23.29 -4.19 10.40
C VAL A 55 -22.38 -3.04 9.98
N GLU A 56 -21.38 -2.75 10.81
CA GLU A 56 -20.33 -1.81 10.47
C GLU A 56 -19.44 -2.39 9.36
N PHE A 57 -19.05 -1.55 8.40
CA PHE A 57 -18.28 -2.03 7.25
C PHE A 57 -17.41 -0.96 6.62
N ILE A 58 -16.39 -1.43 5.91
CA ILE A 58 -15.55 -0.65 5.00
C ILE A 58 -15.56 -1.36 3.67
N ALA A 59 -15.66 -0.60 2.57
CA ALA A 59 -15.63 -1.17 1.23
C ALA A 59 -14.90 -0.25 0.27
N VAL A 60 -14.19 -0.86 -0.68
CA VAL A 60 -13.58 -0.22 -1.83
C VAL A 60 -14.24 -0.73 -3.10
N LEU A 61 -14.68 0.19 -3.95
CA LEU A 61 -15.22 -0.05 -5.27
C LEU A 61 -14.10 -0.22 -6.29
N GLU A 62 -14.17 -1.32 -7.02
CA GLU A 62 -13.31 -1.62 -8.15
C GLU A 62 -14.15 -1.96 -9.39
N GLU A 63 -13.49 -1.95 -10.53
CA GLU A 63 -14.04 -2.38 -11.81
C GLU A 63 -13.27 -3.59 -12.32
N GLU A 64 -14.02 -4.55 -12.86
CA GLU A 64 -13.48 -5.69 -13.57
C GLU A 64 -13.97 -5.63 -15.01
N TRP A 65 -13.04 -5.56 -15.96
CA TRP A 65 -13.36 -5.61 -17.38
C TRP A 65 -13.80 -7.03 -17.77
N SER A 66 -14.99 -7.16 -18.34
CA SER A 66 -15.45 -8.42 -18.92
C SER A 66 -15.23 -8.41 -20.42
N SER A 67 -14.14 -9.03 -20.90
CA SER A 67 -13.85 -9.13 -22.33
C SER A 67 -15.00 -9.76 -23.13
N ALA A 68 -15.65 -10.79 -22.57
CA ALA A 68 -16.78 -11.45 -23.20
C ALA A 68 -18.00 -10.54 -23.41
N LYS A 69 -18.18 -9.52 -22.57
CA LYS A 69 -19.33 -8.60 -22.63
C LYS A 69 -18.96 -7.19 -23.08
N GLY A 70 -17.68 -6.91 -23.33
CA GLY A 70 -17.18 -5.58 -23.65
C GLY A 70 -17.59 -4.51 -22.64
N THR A 71 -17.76 -4.87 -21.36
CA THR A 71 -18.32 -3.98 -20.33
C THR A 71 -17.61 -4.14 -19.00
N TYR A 72 -17.57 -3.06 -18.22
CA TYR A 72 -17.13 -3.10 -16.84
C TYR A 72 -18.21 -3.63 -15.91
N ARG A 73 -17.77 -4.43 -14.95
CA ARG A 73 -18.58 -4.87 -13.82
C ARG A 73 -18.03 -4.27 -12.54
N LEU A 74 -18.93 -3.72 -11.73
CA LEU A 74 -18.58 -3.22 -10.41
C LEU A 74 -18.50 -4.36 -9.40
N HIS A 75 -17.49 -4.30 -8.54
CA HIS A 75 -17.41 -5.14 -7.35
C HIS A 75 -16.81 -4.38 -6.18
N LEU A 76 -17.08 -4.88 -4.98
CA LEU A 76 -16.60 -4.32 -3.74
C LEU A 76 -15.66 -5.30 -3.06
N HIS A 77 -14.51 -4.83 -2.62
CA HIS A 77 -13.66 -5.49 -1.63
C HIS A 77 -13.78 -4.77 -0.30
N GLY A 78 -13.81 -5.49 0.82
CA GLY A 78 -13.95 -4.82 2.10
C GLY A 78 -13.84 -5.72 3.30
N ILE A 79 -14.22 -5.16 4.44
CA ILE A 79 -14.33 -5.86 5.73
C ILE A 79 -15.69 -5.54 6.35
N LEU A 80 -16.26 -6.53 7.03
CA LEU A 80 -17.48 -6.42 7.85
C LEU A 80 -17.13 -6.67 9.32
N GLY A 81 -17.68 -5.87 10.23
CA GLY A 81 -17.60 -6.07 11.68
C GLY A 81 -18.55 -7.16 12.14
N ILE A 82 -18.23 -8.41 11.82
CA ILE A 82 -18.98 -9.60 12.23
C ILE A 82 -18.04 -10.75 12.56
N ASP A 83 -18.46 -11.56 13.52
CA ASP A 83 -17.79 -12.81 13.85
C ASP A 83 -18.02 -13.88 12.77
N GLY A 84 -16.95 -14.16 12.01
CA GLY A 84 -16.94 -15.16 10.94
C GLY A 84 -17.20 -16.60 11.41
N SER A 85 -17.07 -16.91 12.70
CA SER A 85 -17.42 -18.24 13.23
C SER A 85 -18.95 -18.48 13.24
N LYS A 86 -19.75 -17.40 13.27
CA LYS A 86 -21.22 -17.45 13.34
C LYS A 86 -21.84 -17.73 11.98
N ARG A 87 -21.83 -19.00 11.56
CA ARG A 87 -22.35 -19.47 10.25
C ARG A 87 -23.75 -18.95 9.90
N ARG A 88 -24.68 -18.92 10.86
CA ARG A 88 -26.06 -18.41 10.65
C ARG A 88 -26.07 -16.92 10.32
N LEU A 89 -25.24 -16.12 10.99
CA LEU A 89 -25.10 -14.68 10.71
C LEU A 89 -24.46 -14.47 9.34
N LEU A 90 -23.38 -15.18 9.02
CA LEU A 90 -22.76 -15.13 7.68
C LEU A 90 -23.74 -15.46 6.55
N ALA A 91 -24.62 -16.45 6.75
CA ALA A 91 -25.65 -16.77 5.77
C ALA A 91 -26.66 -15.62 5.57
N LYS A 92 -27.09 -14.97 6.66
CA LYS A 92 -27.97 -13.78 6.62
C LYS A 92 -27.29 -12.61 5.91
N VAL A 93 -26.04 -12.32 6.26
CA VAL A 93 -25.21 -11.28 5.63
C VAL A 93 -25.02 -11.56 4.14
N ARG A 94 -24.67 -12.80 3.76
CA ARG A 94 -24.56 -13.20 2.35
C ARG A 94 -25.85 -12.96 1.58
N LYS A 95 -27.00 -13.31 2.17
CA LYS A 95 -28.32 -13.07 1.56
C LYS A 95 -28.59 -11.55 1.40
N ALA A 96 -28.28 -10.76 2.42
CA ALA A 96 -28.42 -9.30 2.40
C ALA A 96 -27.54 -8.66 1.31
N LEU A 97 -26.26 -9.02 1.24
CA LEU A 97 -25.34 -8.52 0.22
C LEU A 97 -25.78 -8.94 -1.18
N ARG A 98 -26.20 -10.20 -1.41
CA ARG A 98 -26.77 -10.61 -2.71
C ARG A 98 -27.97 -9.77 -3.12
N ARG A 99 -28.85 -9.44 -2.17
CA ARG A 99 -29.99 -8.55 -2.43
C ARG A 99 -29.54 -7.14 -2.79
N ALA A 100 -28.57 -6.57 -2.07
CA ALA A 100 -28.05 -5.24 -2.35
C ALA A 100 -27.39 -5.17 -3.74
N MET A 101 -26.59 -6.19 -4.07
CA MET A 101 -25.77 -6.28 -5.29
C MET A 101 -26.53 -6.83 -6.50
N GLY A 102 -27.76 -7.29 -6.33
CA GLY A 102 -28.60 -7.91 -7.38
C GLY A 102 -28.24 -9.37 -7.59
N SER A 103 -29.19 -10.28 -7.36
CA SER A 103 -28.88 -11.73 -7.34
C SER A 103 -28.43 -12.24 -8.70
N TRP A 104 -27.40 -13.08 -8.71
CA TRP A 104 -27.04 -13.88 -9.89
C TRP A 104 -27.83 -15.19 -9.94
N ASN A 105 -27.95 -15.75 -11.13
CA ASN A 105 -28.63 -17.03 -11.37
C ASN A 105 -27.63 -18.19 -11.49
N GLY A 106 -28.13 -19.41 -11.30
CA GLY A 106 -27.36 -20.66 -11.48
C GLY A 106 -26.10 -20.75 -10.62
N GLU A 107 -25.10 -21.48 -11.14
CA GLU A 107 -23.83 -21.73 -10.46
C GLU A 107 -23.05 -20.46 -10.14
N ALA A 108 -23.15 -19.42 -10.99
CA ALA A 108 -22.44 -18.16 -10.78
C ALA A 108 -22.83 -17.50 -9.44
N ARG A 109 -24.05 -17.74 -8.95
CA ARG A 109 -24.54 -17.24 -7.65
C ARG A 109 -23.66 -17.61 -6.48
N LYS A 110 -22.98 -18.77 -6.52
CA LYS A 110 -22.07 -19.21 -5.44
C LYS A 110 -20.82 -18.35 -5.35
N HIS A 111 -20.40 -17.75 -6.46
CA HIS A 111 -19.21 -16.91 -6.54
C HIS A 111 -19.50 -15.42 -6.32
N GLN A 112 -20.77 -15.00 -6.32
CA GLN A 112 -21.15 -13.58 -6.21
C GLN A 112 -20.72 -12.92 -4.89
N ILE A 113 -20.69 -13.65 -3.78
CA ILE A 113 -20.25 -13.15 -2.48
C ILE A 113 -19.24 -14.13 -1.91
N ARG A 114 -17.99 -13.71 -1.80
CA ARG A 114 -16.91 -14.45 -1.15
C ARG A 114 -16.58 -13.82 0.18
N PHE A 115 -16.37 -14.64 1.20
CA PHE A 115 -15.85 -14.20 2.48
C PHE A 115 -14.42 -14.72 2.64
N SER A 116 -13.57 -13.95 3.32
CA SER A 116 -12.21 -14.35 3.70
C SER A 116 -12.07 -14.25 5.21
N HIS A 117 -11.53 -15.30 5.83
CA HIS A 117 -11.24 -15.32 7.27
C HIS A 117 -9.78 -14.94 7.57
N ASP A 118 -8.91 -15.08 6.57
CA ASP A 118 -7.50 -14.74 6.68
C ASP A 118 -7.33 -13.26 6.34
N LEU A 119 -7.56 -12.42 7.33
CA LEU A 119 -7.32 -10.98 7.26
C LEU A 119 -5.96 -10.69 7.89
N ASP A 120 -5.01 -10.30 7.05
CA ASP A 120 -3.72 -9.80 7.47
C ASP A 120 -3.62 -8.28 7.25
N CYS A 121 -2.47 -7.70 7.64
CA CYS A 121 -2.18 -6.29 7.35
C CYS A 121 -2.11 -6.00 5.84
N GLY A 122 -1.90 -7.02 5.02
CA GLY A 122 -1.95 -6.96 3.57
C GLY A 122 -3.35 -6.64 3.04
N TRP A 123 -4.43 -7.01 3.74
CA TRP A 123 -5.80 -6.74 3.28
C TRP A 123 -6.10 -5.24 3.18
N ALA A 124 -5.61 -4.43 4.12
CA ALA A 124 -5.77 -2.96 4.08
C ALA A 124 -5.07 -2.35 2.85
N SER A 125 -3.85 -2.80 2.58
CA SER A 125 -3.09 -2.40 1.40
C SER A 125 -3.76 -2.91 0.12
N TYR A 126 -4.25 -4.15 0.12
CA TYR A 126 -4.95 -4.77 -1.00
C TYR A 126 -6.22 -4.00 -1.37
N CYS A 127 -7.09 -3.70 -0.40
CA CYS A 127 -8.29 -2.92 -0.62
C CYS A 127 -7.96 -1.52 -1.13
N THR A 128 -6.90 -0.89 -0.63
CA THR A 128 -6.59 0.51 -0.98
C THR A 128 -5.69 0.68 -2.20
N LYS A 129 -5.17 -0.41 -2.78
CA LYS A 129 -4.13 -0.41 -3.84
C LYS A 129 -4.44 0.47 -5.04
N ARG A 130 -5.72 0.65 -5.39
CA ARG A 130 -6.18 1.45 -6.54
C ARG A 130 -6.91 2.72 -6.15
N THR A 131 -6.96 3.06 -4.87
CA THR A 131 -7.71 4.23 -4.41
C THR A 131 -7.13 5.56 -4.91
N TRP A 132 -5.83 5.57 -5.19
CA TRP A 132 -5.13 6.72 -5.76
C TRP A 132 -5.61 7.08 -7.18
N LEU A 133 -6.16 6.12 -7.94
CA LEU A 133 -6.75 6.38 -9.27
C LEU A 133 -7.95 7.32 -9.19
N ALA A 134 -8.59 7.43 -8.02
CA ALA A 134 -9.73 8.31 -7.83
C ALA A 134 -9.35 9.76 -7.51
N LEU A 135 -8.07 10.06 -7.29
CA LEU A 135 -7.61 11.41 -6.97
C LEU A 135 -7.82 12.34 -8.19
N PRO A 136 -8.35 13.56 -8.03
CA PRO A 136 -8.68 14.44 -9.16
C PRO A 136 -7.50 14.70 -10.12
N GLY A 137 -6.29 14.91 -9.58
CA GLY A 137 -5.09 15.09 -10.40
C GLY A 137 -4.72 13.85 -11.22
N ILE A 138 -4.82 12.67 -10.60
CA ILE A 138 -4.52 11.39 -11.24
C ILE A 138 -5.57 11.03 -12.30
N ARG A 139 -6.87 11.22 -11.99
CA ARG A 139 -7.95 11.01 -12.95
C ARG A 139 -7.74 11.82 -14.23
N ARG A 140 -7.36 13.10 -14.09
CA ARG A 140 -7.04 13.96 -15.23
C ARG A 140 -5.85 13.46 -16.03
N LEU A 141 -4.78 13.00 -15.36
CA LEU A 141 -3.59 12.46 -16.02
C LEU A 141 -3.92 11.23 -16.89
N PHE A 142 -4.84 10.37 -16.42
CA PHE A 142 -5.24 9.15 -17.13
C PHE A 142 -6.55 9.27 -17.93
N ALA A 143 -7.07 10.49 -18.11
CA ALA A 143 -8.33 10.71 -18.83
C ALA A 143 -8.25 10.27 -20.32
N SER A 144 -7.06 10.36 -20.92
CA SER A 144 -6.79 9.94 -22.30
C SER A 144 -6.44 8.45 -22.44
N ALA A 145 -6.23 7.73 -21.34
CA ALA A 145 -5.92 6.31 -21.40
C ALA A 145 -7.09 5.55 -22.08
N PRO A 146 -6.81 4.43 -22.77
CA PRO A 146 -7.84 3.62 -23.39
C PRO A 146 -8.95 3.27 -22.40
N MET A 147 -10.19 3.19 -22.88
CA MET A 147 -11.35 2.94 -22.01
C MET A 147 -11.20 1.64 -21.19
N HIS A 148 -10.51 0.63 -21.71
CA HIS A 148 -10.25 -0.66 -21.06
C HIS A 148 -8.94 -0.70 -20.24
N SER A 149 -8.27 0.45 -20.05
CA SER A 149 -7.03 0.54 -19.29
C SER A 149 -7.28 0.34 -17.80
N SER A 150 -6.43 -0.46 -17.14
CA SER A 150 -6.45 -0.60 -15.68
C SER A 150 -6.14 0.69 -14.91
N PHE A 151 -5.70 1.74 -15.61
CA PHE A 151 -5.38 3.06 -15.05
C PHE A 151 -6.52 4.08 -15.24
N ARG A 152 -7.61 3.70 -15.92
CA ARG A 152 -8.76 4.57 -16.15
C ARG A 152 -10.00 3.97 -15.52
N LEU A 153 -10.58 4.68 -14.56
CA LEU A 153 -11.89 4.33 -14.00
C LEU A 153 -12.98 4.83 -14.96
N SER A 154 -14.00 4.00 -15.18
CA SER A 154 -15.16 4.36 -16.01
C SER A 154 -16.23 5.16 -15.26
N PHE A 155 -16.08 5.32 -13.94
CA PHE A 155 -16.93 6.17 -13.10
C PHE A 155 -16.16 7.28 -12.39
N ASP A 156 -16.88 8.35 -12.05
CA ASP A 156 -16.41 9.43 -11.19
C ASP A 156 -16.81 9.24 -9.72
N GLY A 157 -16.16 10.02 -8.86
CA GLY A 157 -16.44 10.04 -7.43
C GLY A 157 -15.52 9.15 -6.59
N PRO A 158 -15.89 8.93 -5.31
CA PRO A 158 -15.05 8.21 -4.36
C PRO A 158 -15.03 6.71 -4.66
N VAL A 159 -13.92 6.08 -4.28
CA VAL A 159 -13.70 4.63 -4.43
C VAL A 159 -13.68 3.89 -3.10
N MET A 160 -13.60 4.59 -1.97
CA MET A 160 -13.65 3.98 -0.64
C MET A 160 -14.81 4.57 0.16
N THR A 161 -15.51 3.71 0.89
CA THR A 161 -16.58 4.08 1.81
C THR A 161 -16.47 3.28 3.10
N MET A 162 -17.06 3.81 4.15
CA MET A 162 -17.23 3.13 5.44
C MET A 162 -18.52 3.61 6.10
N THR A 163 -19.01 2.86 7.08
CA THR A 163 -20.10 3.29 7.97
C THR A 163 -19.69 4.48 8.84
N ASN A 164 -20.67 5.21 9.38
CA ASN A 164 -20.39 6.44 10.12
C ASN A 164 -19.66 6.16 11.45
N GLY A 165 -20.01 5.07 12.15
CA GLY A 165 -19.31 4.67 13.37
C GLY A 165 -17.83 4.41 13.13
N VAL A 166 -17.51 3.60 12.13
CA VAL A 166 -16.12 3.36 11.70
C VAL A 166 -15.41 4.65 11.29
N ARG A 167 -16.09 5.56 10.59
CA ARG A 167 -15.49 6.83 10.15
C ARG A 167 -15.02 7.69 11.31
N GLU A 168 -15.86 7.87 12.32
CA GLU A 168 -15.50 8.70 13.48
C GLU A 168 -14.35 8.06 14.27
N LEU A 169 -14.42 6.75 14.53
CA LEU A 169 -13.34 6.04 15.22
C LEU A 169 -12.01 6.08 14.43
N ALA A 170 -12.07 5.90 13.11
CA ALA A 170 -10.89 6.01 12.26
C ALA A 170 -10.27 7.42 12.29
N LYS A 171 -11.10 8.46 12.40
CA LYS A 171 -10.66 9.85 12.50
C LYS A 171 -9.99 10.10 13.85
N GLU A 172 -10.52 9.56 14.94
CA GLU A 172 -9.92 9.63 16.27
C GLU A 172 -8.54 8.94 16.29
N LEU A 173 -8.46 7.68 15.82
CA LEU A 173 -7.20 6.94 15.71
C LEU A 173 -6.16 7.68 14.84
N HIS A 174 -6.60 8.28 13.73
CA HIS A 174 -5.72 9.07 12.89
C HIS A 174 -5.19 10.32 13.61
N GLN A 175 -6.05 11.01 14.37
CA GLN A 175 -5.64 12.18 15.13
C GLN A 175 -4.67 11.82 16.26
N GLU A 176 -4.91 10.73 16.96
CA GLU A 176 -4.02 10.20 17.99
C GLU A 176 -2.64 9.86 17.41
N ALA A 177 -2.60 9.08 16.33
CA ALA A 177 -1.35 8.76 15.64
C ALA A 177 -0.60 10.01 15.17
N ARG A 178 -1.32 11.03 14.69
CA ARG A 178 -0.73 12.31 14.29
C ARG A 178 -0.13 13.06 15.49
N ARG A 179 -0.82 13.10 16.63
CA ARG A 179 -0.30 13.71 17.87
C ARG A 179 0.96 12.99 18.33
N ALA A 180 0.95 11.65 18.36
CA ALA A 180 2.11 10.84 18.72
C ALA A 180 3.32 11.12 17.83
N VAL A 181 3.15 11.22 16.52
CA VAL A 181 4.24 11.58 15.59
C VAL A 181 4.75 13.01 15.83
N GLN A 182 3.85 13.96 16.10
CA GLN A 182 4.24 15.34 16.41
C GLN A 182 5.02 15.44 17.71
N GLU A 183 4.60 14.72 18.76
CA GLU A 183 5.32 14.64 20.03
C GLU A 183 6.68 13.99 19.86
N ALA A 184 6.76 12.87 19.13
CA ALA A 184 8.02 12.20 18.84
C ALA A 184 9.02 13.11 18.09
N ARG A 185 8.53 13.94 17.16
CA ARG A 185 9.36 14.94 16.45
C ARG A 185 9.85 16.09 17.32
N LYS A 186 9.14 16.40 18.42
CA LYS A 186 9.53 17.45 19.36
C LYS A 186 10.53 16.95 20.41
N ARG A 187 10.59 15.65 20.66
CA ARG A 187 11.58 15.09 21.58
C ARG A 187 12.97 15.39 21.01
N PRO A 188 13.87 16.01 21.79
CA PRO A 188 15.25 16.18 21.34
C PRO A 188 15.78 14.78 21.04
N ILE A 189 16.25 14.57 19.81
CA ILE A 189 17.00 13.37 19.48
C ILE A 189 18.23 13.48 20.37
N ALA A 190 18.26 12.69 21.44
CA ALA A 190 19.49 12.44 22.16
C ALA A 190 20.39 11.75 21.14
N VAL A 191 21.14 12.54 20.38
CA VAL A 191 22.28 12.06 19.64
C VAL A 191 23.21 11.61 20.74
N GLU A 192 23.23 10.30 21.02
CA GLU A 192 24.31 9.72 21.78
C GLU A 192 25.58 10.14 21.04
N LEU A 193 26.26 11.14 21.60
CA LEU A 193 27.57 11.54 21.12
C LEU A 193 28.39 10.25 21.09
N PRO A 194 29.03 9.92 19.95
CA PRO A 194 29.84 8.73 19.85
C PRO A 194 30.74 8.72 21.07
N GLN A 195 30.55 7.74 21.95
CA GLN A 195 31.41 7.58 23.10
C GLN A 195 32.81 7.49 22.49
N THR A 196 33.66 8.46 22.84
CA THR A 196 35.06 8.44 22.48
C THR A 196 35.59 7.12 23.00
N THR A 197 35.69 6.14 22.10
CA THR A 197 36.39 4.89 22.37
C THR A 197 37.72 5.32 22.96
N PRO A 198 38.06 4.91 24.20
CA PRO A 198 39.30 5.31 24.80
C PRO A 198 40.41 4.96 23.80
N GLU A 199 41.12 6.00 23.39
CA GLU A 199 42.21 5.96 22.44
C GLU A 199 43.10 4.78 22.84
N ALA A 200 43.02 3.70 22.05
CA ALA A 200 43.86 2.53 22.27
C ALA A 200 45.29 3.06 22.20
N ALA A 201 45.97 3.04 23.35
CA ALA A 201 47.31 3.57 23.51
C ALA A 201 48.16 3.10 22.34
N ALA A 202 48.66 4.06 21.56
CA ALA A 202 49.53 3.78 20.44
C ALA A 202 50.68 2.88 20.92
N PRO A 203 50.99 1.77 20.22
CA PRO A 203 52.19 1.02 20.53
C PRO A 203 53.39 1.95 20.37
N VAL A 204 54.19 2.04 21.42
CA VAL A 204 55.47 2.74 21.46
C VAL A 204 56.31 2.21 20.29
N SER A 205 56.41 3.00 19.22
CA SER A 205 57.31 2.69 18.10
C SER A 205 58.71 3.15 18.48
N GLU A 206 59.56 2.16 18.74
CA GLU A 206 61.00 2.31 18.84
C GLU A 206 61.55 2.87 17.52
N SER A 207 62.36 3.92 17.67
CA SER A 207 63.01 4.64 16.59
C SER A 207 64.03 3.77 15.86
N LEU A 208 64.05 3.85 14.53
CA LEU A 208 65.28 3.67 13.76
C LEU A 208 65.51 4.87 12.86
N ASP A 209 66.73 5.38 12.99
CA ASP A 209 67.28 6.58 12.41
C ASP A 209 67.16 6.66 10.88
N ALA A 210 66.84 7.85 10.38
CA ALA A 210 67.17 8.25 9.01
C ALA A 210 67.66 9.71 9.03
N PRO A 211 68.82 10.01 8.41
CA PRO A 211 69.41 11.33 8.49
C PRO A 211 68.79 12.33 7.52
N ALA A 212 68.91 13.58 7.95
CA ALA A 212 68.50 14.85 7.36
C ALA A 212 68.49 14.97 5.83
N ARG A 213 67.47 15.67 5.32
CA ARG A 213 67.62 16.50 4.12
C ARG A 213 67.02 17.89 4.35
N ALA A 214 67.91 18.87 4.40
CA ALA A 214 67.60 20.28 4.48
C ALA A 214 67.01 20.78 3.17
N THR A 215 65.90 21.51 3.25
CA THR A 215 65.58 22.58 2.31
C THR A 215 64.76 23.65 3.01
N ARG A 216 65.37 24.83 3.14
CA ARG A 216 64.74 26.09 3.55
C ARG A 216 63.73 26.51 2.48
N PHE A 217 62.52 26.89 2.87
CA PHE A 217 61.77 27.91 2.14
C PHE A 217 60.90 28.73 3.11
N ARG A 218 61.12 30.05 3.08
CA ARG A 218 60.48 31.06 3.93
C ARG A 218 59.13 31.49 3.34
N SER A 219 58.10 31.41 4.18
CA SER A 219 56.99 32.36 4.40
C SER A 219 56.24 33.04 3.22
N ARG A 220 54.91 32.89 3.22
CA ARG A 220 53.95 34.02 3.19
C ARG A 220 52.55 33.59 3.70
N PRO A 221 51.83 34.44 4.45
CA PRO A 221 50.46 34.15 4.88
C PRO A 221 49.49 34.57 3.78
N THR A 222 48.64 33.65 3.31
CA THR A 222 47.55 33.96 2.39
C THR A 222 46.22 33.68 3.09
N LYS A 223 45.34 34.69 3.00
CA LYS A 223 44.02 34.82 3.63
C LYS A 223 43.21 33.52 3.63
N MET A 224 42.56 33.23 4.76
CA MET A 224 41.56 32.18 4.88
C MET A 224 40.37 32.47 3.95
N PRO A 225 40.04 31.59 2.99
CA PRO A 225 38.74 31.63 2.34
C PRO A 225 37.68 31.13 3.31
N MET A 226 36.60 31.89 3.50
CA MET A 226 35.39 31.37 4.14
C MET A 226 34.81 30.28 3.23
N THR A 227 34.99 29.02 3.64
CA THR A 227 34.27 27.89 3.06
C THR A 227 32.81 27.97 3.50
N PRO A 228 31.83 28.01 2.57
CA PRO A 228 30.44 27.81 2.94
C PRO A 228 30.25 26.40 3.52
N LEU A 229 29.53 26.32 4.63
CA LEU A 229 29.17 25.04 5.26
C LEU A 229 28.41 24.17 4.24
N PRO A 230 28.73 22.87 4.13
CA PRO A 230 28.01 21.98 3.22
C PRO A 230 26.55 21.84 3.66
N ILE A 231 25.63 22.20 2.76
CA ILE A 231 24.21 21.86 2.90
C ILE A 231 24.11 20.35 2.63
N PRO A 232 23.59 19.53 3.56
CA PRO A 232 23.43 18.10 3.31
C PRO A 232 22.40 17.87 2.19
N ILE A 233 22.87 17.37 1.05
CA ILE A 233 22.00 16.89 -0.02
C ILE A 233 21.53 15.49 0.36
N VAL A 234 20.26 15.37 0.73
CA VAL A 234 19.62 14.06 0.95
C VAL A 234 19.23 13.49 -0.41
N THR A 235 20.02 12.52 -0.90
CA THR A 235 19.66 11.76 -2.10
C THR A 235 18.90 10.51 -1.68
N ILE A 236 17.61 10.45 -2.00
CA ILE A 236 16.80 9.24 -1.81
C ILE A 236 17.06 8.33 -3.01
N VAL A 237 17.96 7.36 -2.85
CA VAL A 237 18.16 6.31 -3.85
C VAL A 237 17.03 5.31 -3.72
N GLY A 238 16.02 5.43 -4.60
CA GLY A 238 15.00 4.40 -4.75
C GLY A 238 15.61 3.19 -5.43
N THR A 239 15.81 2.10 -4.71
CA THR A 239 16.05 0.79 -5.33
C THR A 239 14.87 0.44 -6.23
N PRO A 240 15.07 0.09 -7.51
CA PRO A 240 13.99 -0.34 -8.37
C PRO A 240 13.34 -1.57 -7.74
N ILE A 241 12.04 -1.44 -7.45
CA ILE A 241 11.20 -2.54 -7.01
C ILE A 241 11.20 -3.54 -8.16
N ILE A 242 12.01 -4.60 -8.03
CA ILE A 242 11.83 -5.82 -8.82
C ILE A 242 10.38 -6.22 -8.59
N THR A 243 9.62 -6.20 -9.68
CA THR A 243 8.17 -6.37 -9.68
C THR A 243 7.77 -7.59 -8.86
N ILE A 244 6.97 -7.37 -7.82
CA ILE A 244 6.32 -8.40 -6.98
C ILE A 244 5.65 -9.51 -7.83
N SER A 245 5.30 -9.21 -9.07
CA SER A 245 4.86 -10.16 -10.11
C SER A 245 5.83 -11.33 -10.35
N GLU A 246 7.14 -11.10 -10.37
CA GLU A 246 8.16 -12.13 -10.67
C GLU A 246 8.30 -13.12 -9.50
N ILE A 247 8.28 -12.60 -8.26
CA ILE A 247 8.33 -13.41 -7.04
C ILE A 247 7.06 -14.28 -6.93
N TRP A 248 5.90 -13.72 -7.28
CA TRP A 248 4.64 -14.46 -7.27
C TRP A 248 4.61 -15.59 -8.32
N LYS A 249 5.15 -15.35 -9.52
CA LYS A 249 5.27 -16.39 -10.56
C LYS A 249 6.21 -17.52 -10.13
N ALA A 250 7.31 -17.19 -9.44
CA ALA A 250 8.23 -18.21 -8.91
C ALA A 250 7.60 -19.07 -7.79
N SER A 251 6.72 -18.51 -6.97
CA SER A 251 6.09 -19.25 -5.86
C SER A 251 4.92 -20.17 -6.26
N ILE A 252 4.32 -20.01 -7.44
CA ILE A 252 3.18 -20.84 -7.89
C ILE A 252 3.61 -21.93 -8.90
N GLY A 253 4.87 -21.90 -9.36
CA GLY A 253 5.37 -22.77 -10.42
C GLY A 253 5.63 -24.23 -10.06
N ASN A 254 5.49 -24.66 -8.80
CA ASN A 254 5.69 -26.06 -8.43
C ASN A 254 4.40 -26.68 -7.87
N SER A 255 3.77 -27.48 -8.73
CA SER A 255 2.67 -28.39 -8.47
C SER A 255 2.91 -29.26 -7.23
N LEU A 256 1.90 -29.35 -6.35
CA LEU A 256 1.80 -30.44 -5.35
C LEU A 256 0.38 -31.04 -5.32
N PRO A 257 0.28 -32.35 -5.01
CA PRO A 257 -0.87 -33.18 -5.35
C PRO A 257 -1.97 -33.19 -4.28
N THR A 258 -3.11 -33.70 -4.70
CA THR A 258 -4.36 -33.85 -3.96
C THR A 258 -4.26 -34.84 -2.77
N THR A 259 -5.02 -34.53 -1.72
CA THR A 259 -5.46 -35.35 -0.57
C THR A 259 -4.58 -35.41 0.69
N SER A 260 -5.08 -34.85 1.80
CA SER A 260 -5.50 -35.58 3.01
C SER A 260 -5.87 -34.60 4.15
N ARG A 261 -6.81 -35.05 5.01
CA ARG A 261 -7.22 -34.38 6.25
C ARG A 261 -6.07 -34.44 7.28
N SER A 262 -5.73 -33.33 7.91
CA SER A 262 -5.26 -33.36 9.30
C SER A 262 -5.57 -32.05 10.02
N SER A 263 -6.07 -32.19 11.24
CA SER A 263 -6.23 -31.13 12.24
C SER A 263 -4.84 -30.65 12.69
N TRP A 264 -4.56 -29.36 12.54
CA TRP A 264 -3.38 -28.71 13.12
C TRP A 264 -3.81 -27.55 14.04
N PRO A 265 -3.08 -27.29 15.13
CA PRO A 265 -3.37 -26.20 16.05
C PRO A 265 -2.97 -24.85 15.45
N MET A 266 -3.72 -23.81 15.79
CA MET A 266 -3.46 -22.42 15.41
C MET A 266 -2.01 -22.02 15.77
N PRO A 267 -1.23 -21.45 14.84
CA PRO A 267 0.07 -20.90 15.18
C PRO A 267 -0.08 -19.61 16.00
N ALA A 268 0.80 -19.44 16.99
CA ALA A 268 0.91 -18.22 17.76
C ALA A 268 1.20 -17.02 16.84
N ARG A 269 0.59 -15.89 17.17
CA ARG A 269 0.67 -14.61 16.45
C ARG A 269 2.14 -14.19 16.28
N ALA A 270 2.61 -14.10 15.04
CA ALA A 270 3.97 -13.68 14.74
C ALA A 270 4.26 -12.25 15.26
N PRO A 271 5.46 -11.96 15.78
CA PRO A 271 5.83 -10.63 16.23
C PRO A 271 5.85 -9.63 15.06
N ARG A 272 5.41 -8.40 15.34
CA ARG A 272 5.33 -7.31 14.36
C ARG A 272 6.73 -6.88 13.91
N PRO A 273 6.99 -6.68 12.60
CA PRO A 273 8.27 -6.12 12.17
C PRO A 273 8.38 -4.65 12.57
N VAL A 274 9.48 -4.30 13.23
CA VAL A 274 9.91 -2.92 13.50
C VAL A 274 10.72 -2.45 12.28
N LEU A 275 10.29 -1.36 11.66
CA LEU A 275 11.01 -0.77 10.53
C LEU A 275 12.19 0.04 11.08
N ALA A 276 13.41 -0.48 10.92
CA ALA A 276 14.63 0.27 11.21
C ALA A 276 15.00 1.15 10.00
N VAL A 277 15.10 2.46 10.19
CA VAL A 277 15.59 3.40 9.17
C VAL A 277 17.03 3.75 9.52
N GLN A 278 17.98 3.27 8.72
CA GLN A 278 19.39 3.61 8.86
C GLN A 278 19.71 4.80 7.94
N VAL A 279 20.20 5.89 8.53
CA VAL A 279 20.67 7.08 7.80
C VAL A 279 22.19 7.00 7.74
N MET A 280 22.77 6.87 6.55
CA MET A 280 24.22 6.92 6.36
C MET A 280 24.64 8.28 5.80
N PRO A 281 25.63 8.96 6.40
CA PRO A 281 26.26 10.12 5.79
C PRO A 281 27.18 9.67 4.66
N ILE A 282 27.05 10.30 3.48
CA ILE A 282 27.96 10.08 2.35
C ILE A 282 29.04 11.16 2.41
N ALA A 283 30.32 10.76 2.43
CA ALA A 283 31.45 11.65 2.25
C ALA A 283 31.46 12.16 0.80
N THR A 284 31.32 13.48 0.62
CA THR A 284 31.41 14.11 -0.70
C THR A 284 32.85 14.07 -1.18
N GLY A 285 33.15 13.13 -2.08
CA GLY A 285 34.51 12.99 -2.58
C GLY A 285 34.68 12.04 -3.75
N ASP A 286 33.72 11.93 -4.68
CA ASP A 286 33.99 11.30 -5.98
C ASP A 286 33.10 11.92 -7.08
N ARG A 287 33.74 12.40 -8.15
CA ARG A 287 33.06 12.88 -9.36
C ARG A 287 32.58 11.68 -10.18
N LEU A 288 31.29 11.62 -10.48
CA LEU A 288 30.73 10.64 -11.43
C LEU A 288 31.22 10.94 -12.87
N PRO A 289 31.59 9.92 -13.67
CA PRO A 289 32.00 10.10 -15.06
C PRO A 289 30.83 10.48 -15.97
N ALA A 290 31.14 11.29 -16.99
CA ALA A 290 30.18 12.01 -17.84
C ALA A 290 29.41 11.16 -18.89
N ASP A 291 29.52 9.83 -18.86
CA ASP A 291 28.91 8.96 -19.87
C ASP A 291 27.73 8.16 -19.32
N ALA A 292 26.61 8.87 -19.11
CA ALA A 292 25.30 8.26 -18.92
C ALA A 292 24.27 8.97 -19.82
N ARG A 293 24.48 8.92 -21.14
CA ARG A 293 23.42 9.25 -22.11
C ARG A 293 22.60 8.00 -22.41
N SER A 294 21.39 7.98 -21.88
CA SER A 294 20.32 7.03 -22.18
C SER A 294 20.06 6.97 -23.70
N ARG A 295 20.26 5.80 -24.30
CA ARG A 295 19.72 5.48 -25.62
C ARG A 295 18.27 5.03 -25.41
N GLY A 296 17.33 5.77 -26.01
CA GLY A 296 15.92 5.39 -26.02
C GLY A 296 15.67 4.05 -26.74
N PRO A 297 14.53 3.39 -26.47
CA PRO A 297 14.23 2.10 -27.05
C PRO A 297 13.94 2.19 -28.57
N PRO A 298 14.27 1.16 -29.36
CA PRO A 298 14.02 1.15 -30.80
C PRO A 298 12.52 1.00 -31.09
N GLY A 299 12.02 1.81 -32.03
CA GLY A 299 10.64 1.78 -32.51
C GLY A 299 10.35 0.51 -33.30
N SER A 300 9.23 -0.14 -33.00
CA SER A 300 8.70 -1.26 -33.76
C SER A 300 7.71 -0.77 -34.83
N SER A 301 8.12 -0.89 -36.08
CA SER A 301 7.27 -0.78 -37.27
C SER A 301 6.37 -2.02 -37.38
N TRP A 302 5.05 -1.83 -37.46
CA TRP A 302 4.13 -2.88 -37.91
C TRP A 302 3.62 -2.55 -39.31
N SER A 303 4.01 -3.40 -40.25
CA SER A 303 3.56 -3.42 -41.63
C SER A 303 2.12 -3.92 -41.71
N ARG A 304 1.34 -3.29 -42.60
CA ARG A 304 0.01 -3.74 -43.04
C ARG A 304 0.17 -4.91 -44.00
N HIS A 305 -0.68 -5.91 -43.89
CA HIS A 305 -1.14 -6.68 -45.06
C HIS A 305 -2.60 -7.11 -44.89
N ALA A 306 -3.35 -6.80 -45.96
CA ALA A 306 -4.59 -7.38 -46.49
C ALA A 306 -5.69 -7.83 -45.52
#